data_AF-X1SLZ4-F1
#
_entry.id   AF-X1SLZ4-F1
#
_cell.length_a   1.000
_cell.length_b   1.000
_cell.length_c   1.000
_cell.angle_alpha   90.00
_cell.angle_beta   90.00
_cell.angle_gamma   90.00
#
_symmetry.space_group_name_H-M   'P 1'
#
loop_
_entity.id
_entity.type
_entity.pdbx_description
1 polymer ?
#
loop_
_entity_poly.entity_id
_entity_poly.type
_entity_poly.pdbx_seq_one_letter_code
_entity_poly.pdbx_strand_id
1 'polypeptide(L)' 'MAVIDKEMKVIDEFDVSDGYKLKLQVGKYKGVEKIDLRLWVKNAGNSEYAPTKRGINFNAEWLDRFMEMAEKLKDI' A
#
# COMPACT_ATOMS: atom_id res chain seq x y z
N MET A 1 4.91 23.53 -14.56
CA MET A 1 4.84 23.01 -13.18
C MET A 1 3.90 21.81 -13.21
N ALA A 2 4.41 20.59 -13.07
CA ALA A 2 3.62 19.37 -13.25
C ALA A 2 2.71 19.14 -12.04
N VAL A 3 1.45 18.81 -12.31
CA VAL A 3 0.41 18.51 -11.31
C VAL A 3 0.86 17.37 -10.40
N ILE A 4 0.84 17.59 -9.09
CA ILE A 4 1.09 16.58 -8.06
C ILE A 4 -0.20 15.79 -7.85
N ASP A 5 -0.55 14.91 -8.78
CA ASP A 5 -1.57 13.87 -8.54
C ASP A 5 -0.91 12.72 -7.76
N LYS A 6 -0.47 12.98 -6.54
CA LYS A 6 0.48 12.10 -5.83
C LYS A 6 0.11 11.79 -4.38
N GLU A 7 -1.15 11.93 -4.00
CA GLU A 7 -1.60 11.40 -2.71
C GLU A 7 -2.26 10.03 -2.88
N MET A 8 -1.58 9.03 -2.33
CA MET A 8 -2.13 7.69 -2.12
C MET A 8 -2.97 7.75 -0.84
N LYS A 9 -4.28 7.60 -0.96
CA LYS A 9 -5.20 7.50 0.18
C LYS A 9 -4.96 6.17 0.90
N VAL A 10 -4.71 6.22 2.20
CA VAL A 10 -4.66 5.02 3.05
C VAL A 10 -6.09 4.48 3.23
N ILE A 11 -6.27 3.20 2.96
CA ILE A 11 -7.53 2.47 3.19
C ILE A 11 -7.49 1.79 4.55
N ASP A 12 -6.38 1.10 4.84
CA ASP A 12 -6.17 0.44 6.13
C ASP A 12 -4.66 0.25 6.39
N GLU A 13 -4.30 0.08 7.66
CA GLU A 13 -2.94 -0.24 8.09
C GLU A 13 -2.91 -0.98 9.43
N PHE A 14 -1.91 -1.85 9.61
CA PHE A 14 -1.65 -2.50 10.89
C PHE A 14 -0.15 -2.71 11.14
N ASP A 15 0.23 -2.82 12.41
CA ASP A 15 1.60 -3.14 12.82
C ASP A 15 1.88 -4.62 12.55
N VAL A 16 2.93 -4.92 11.77
CA VAL A 16 3.38 -6.30 11.47
C VAL A 16 4.42 -6.75 12.49
N SER A 17 5.22 -5.80 12.99
CA SER A 17 6.21 -6.00 14.05
C SER A 17 6.61 -4.64 14.62
N ASP A 18 7.50 -4.64 15.62
CA ASP A 18 8.08 -3.40 16.14
C ASP A 18 8.74 -2.57 15.04
N GLY A 19 8.22 -1.35 14.85
CA GLY A 19 8.72 -0.40 13.86
C GLY A 19 8.34 -0.71 12.40
N TYR A 20 7.45 -1.67 12.13
CA TYR A 20 6.97 -1.97 10.79
C TYR A 20 5.44 -2.00 10.71
N LYS A 21 4.90 -1.33 9.69
CA LYS A 21 3.48 -1.34 9.35
C LYS A 21 3.24 -1.86 7.95
N LEU A 22 2.19 -2.63 7.75
CA LEU A 22 1.66 -2.88 6.41
C LEU A 22 0.57 -1.85 6.14
N LYS A 23 0.63 -1.20 4.98
CA LYS A 23 -0.38 -0.23 4.56
C LYS A 23 -1.01 -0.66 3.24
N LEU A 24 -2.33 -0.64 3.18
CA LEU A 24 -3.12 -0.72 1.95
C LEU A 24 -3.53 0.69 1.54
N GLN A 25 -3.20 1.07 0.31
CA GLN A 25 -3.43 2.41 -0.20
C GLN A 25 -3.98 2.36 -1.62
N VAL A 26 -4.77 3.37 -1.96
CA VAL A 26 -5.28 3.59 -3.32
C VAL A 26 -4.93 5.00 -3.76
N GLY A 27 -4.47 5.15 -4.99
CA GLY A 27 -4.23 6.48 -5.56
C GLY A 27 -4.28 6.47 -7.07
N LYS A 28 -3.89 7.57 -7.69
CA LYS A 28 -3.82 7.69 -9.15
C LYS A 28 -2.40 8.02 -9.58
N TYR A 29 -1.97 7.40 -10.66
CA TYR A 29 -0.69 7.74 -11.30
C TYR A 29 -0.89 7.79 -12.81
N LYS A 30 -0.63 8.95 -13.41
CA LYS A 30 -0.85 9.22 -14.84
C LYS A 30 -2.27 8.86 -15.30
N GLY A 31 -3.28 9.23 -14.50
CA GLY A 31 -4.70 8.98 -14.79
C GLY A 31 -5.17 7.55 -14.53
N VAL A 32 -4.28 6.62 -14.15
CA VAL A 32 -4.63 5.23 -13.85
C VAL A 32 -4.72 5.03 -12.34
N GLU A 33 -5.80 4.40 -11.88
CA GLU A 33 -5.97 4.03 -10.48
C GLU A 33 -5.04 2.86 -10.10
N LYS A 34 -4.42 3.00 -8.94
CA LYS A 34 -3.38 2.10 -8.44
C LYS A 34 -3.74 1.61 -7.05
N ILE A 35 -3.56 0.32 -6.84
CA ILE A 35 -3.58 -0.32 -5.52
C ILE A 35 -2.13 -0.52 -5.09
N ASP A 36 -1.76 -0.10 -3.88
CA ASP A 36 -0.45 -0.34 -3.27
C ASP A 36 -0.64 -1.07 -1.93
N LEU A 37 0.05 -2.19 -1.77
CA LEU A 37 0.16 -2.91 -0.50
C LEU A 37 1.65 -3.00 -0.16
N ARG A 38 2.08 -2.28 0.87
CA ARG A 38 3.49 -2.04 1.12
C ARG A 38 3.84 -2.04 2.59
N LEU A 39 5.03 -2.54 2.90
CA LEU A 39 5.63 -2.44 4.21
C LEU A 39 6.27 -1.07 4.38
N TRP A 40 5.98 -0.42 5.49
CA TRP A 40 6.51 0.85 5.94
C TRP A 40 7.36 0.63 7.18
N VAL A 41 8.45 1.37 7.29
CA VAL A 41 9.39 1.29 8.42
C VAL A 41 9.39 2.60 9.19
N LYS A 42 9.44 2.53 10.52
CA LYS A 42 9.58 3.69 11.38
C LYS A 42 10.97 4.30 11.19
N ASN A 43 11.04 5.61 11.00
CA ASN A 43 12.32 6.29 10.89
C ASN A 43 13.03 6.35 12.26
N ALA A 44 14.34 6.13 12.27
CA ALA A 44 15.14 6.28 13.47
C ALA A 44 15.20 7.76 13.87
N GLY A 45 14.66 8.11 15.03
CA GLY A 45 14.70 9.47 15.57
C GLY A 45 13.42 10.28 15.43
N ASN A 46 12.34 9.74 14.83
CA ASN A 46 11.01 10.35 14.90
C ASN A 46 9.89 9.28 14.94
N SER A 47 8.65 9.73 15.05
CA SER A 47 7.46 8.86 15.05
C SER A 47 6.88 8.65 13.64
N GLU A 48 7.59 9.05 12.60
CA GLU A 48 7.13 8.95 11.22
C GLU A 48 7.51 7.60 10.60
N TYR A 49 6.71 7.19 9.62
CA TYR A 49 6.94 5.98 8.84
C TYR A 49 7.27 6.33 7.40
N ALA A 50 8.20 5.60 6.79
CA ALA A 50 8.56 5.72 5.38
C ALA A 50 8.28 4.42 4.60
N PRO A 51 7.86 4.50 3.33
CA PRO A 51 7.59 3.32 2.52
C PRO A 51 8.91 2.58 2.21
N THR A 52 8.90 1.26 2.31
CA THR A 52 10.06 0.45 1.92
C THR A 52 9.94 -0.04 0.48
N LYS A 53 11.01 -0.65 -0.05
CA LYS A 53 10.97 -1.36 -1.33
C LYS A 53 10.13 -2.65 -1.29
N ARG A 54 9.75 -3.14 -0.10
CA ARG A 54 8.97 -4.35 0.11
C ARG A 54 7.49 -4.04 0.00
N GLY A 55 6.91 -4.28 -1.17
CA GLY A 55 5.50 -4.06 -1.44
C GLY A 55 5.21 -4.20 -2.93
N ILE A 56 3.92 -4.25 -3.26
CA ILE A 56 3.43 -4.34 -4.63
C ILE A 56 2.57 -3.12 -4.94
N ASN A 57 2.69 -2.63 -6.17
CA ASN A 57 1.81 -1.61 -6.75
C ASN A 57 1.27 -2.13 -8.07
N PHE A 58 -0.04 -2.11 -8.27
CA PHE A 58 -0.67 -2.64 -9.49
C PHE A 58 -1.88 -1.80 -9.90
N ASN A 59 -2.28 -1.94 -11.17
CA ASN A 59 -3.46 -1.25 -11.71
C ASN A 59 -4.74 -1.79 -11.07
N ALA A 60 -5.72 -0.93 -10.83
CA ALA A 60 -7.02 -1.32 -10.27
C ALA A 60 -7.76 -2.40 -11.09
N GLU A 61 -7.44 -2.58 -12.38
CA GLU A 61 -7.98 -3.67 -13.21
C GLU A 61 -7.71 -5.08 -12.64
N TRP A 62 -6.69 -5.23 -11.80
CA TRP A 62 -6.34 -6.51 -11.15
C TRP A 62 -6.95 -6.68 -9.76
N LEU A 63 -7.73 -5.71 -9.28
CA LEU A 63 -8.27 -5.72 -7.92
C LEU A 63 -9.12 -6.96 -7.63
N ASP A 64 -10.08 -7.28 -8.52
CA ASP A 64 -10.96 -8.44 -8.35
C ASP A 64 -10.14 -9.73 -8.23
N ARG A 65 -9.15 -9.91 -9.11
CA ARG A 65 -8.28 -11.07 -9.09
C ARG A 65 -7.40 -11.13 -7.83
N PHE A 66 -6.92 -9.99 -7.35
CA PHE A 66 -6.16 -9.90 -6.10
C PHE A 66 -7.04 -10.31 -4.90
N MET A 67 -8.30 -9.87 -4.86
CA MET A 67 -9.25 -10.26 -3.81
C MET A 67 -9.55 -11.75 -3.84
N GLU A 68 -9.83 -12.34 -5.01
CA GLU A 68 -10.00 -13.79 -5.16
C GLU A 68 -8.78 -14.58 -4.66
N MET A 69 -7.57 -14.06 -4.89
CA MET A 69 -6.34 -14.68 -4.39
C MET A 69 -6.21 -14.57 -2.87
N ALA A 70 -6.53 -13.41 -2.29
CA ALA A 70 -6.46 -13.16 -0.85
C ALA A 70 -7.55 -13.94 -0.08
N GLU A 71 -8.72 -14.16 -0.68
CA GLU A 71 -9.80 -14.93 -0.05
C GLU A 71 -9.41 -16.37 0.27
N LYS A 72 -8.51 -16.97 -0.52
CA LYS A 72 -7.95 -18.31 -0.25
C LYS A 72 -7.20 -18.40 1.09
N LEU A 73 -6.79 -17.26 1.66
CA LEU A 73 -6.16 -17.23 2.98
C LEU A 73 -7.15 -17.58 4.10
N LYS A 74 -8.47 -17.51 3.85
CA LYS A 74 -9.51 -17.92 4.84
C LYS A 74 -9.52 -19.43 5.08
N ASP A 75 -8.92 -20.21 4.17
CA ASP A 75 -8.85 -21.67 4.25
C ASP A 75 -7.56 -22.18 4.95
N ILE A 76 -6.73 -21.28 5.47
CA ILE A 76 -5.51 -21.56 6.24
C ILE A 76 -5.82 -21.50 7.73
#